data_AF-A0A1I2WSL5-F1
#
_entry.id   AF-A0A1I2WSL5-F1
#
_cell.length_a   1.000
_cell.length_b   1.000
_cell.length_c   1.000
_cell.angle_alpha   90.00
_cell.angle_beta   90.00
_cell.angle_gamma   90.00
#
_symmetry.space_group_name_H-M   'P 1'
#
loop_
_entity.id
_entity.type
_entity.pdbx_description
1 polymer ?
#
loop_
_entity_poly.entity_id
_entity_poly.type
_entity_poly.pdbx_seq_one_letter_code
_entity_poly.pdbx_strand_id
1 'polypeptide(L)'
;MQRIALILTGALLAIGAQAAGPGGENAIDLSAYATKDAVTALQSRIPSFATVMPKAEAGASNLGTVPQIPYADHQHPRLTATAKGTLDGTGNATVVFTQVFDAEPAVTVISVGAKSAGWAVPDFDVTFVTSAQGKFTGCTVYGRRARRLPPQPLAASPLALTTLLTGVITGVNAIAASITGYDATEDAAGAGFSLIAVKAS
;
A
#
# COMPACT_ATOMS: atom_id res chain seq x y z
N MET A 1 -21.23 24.45 -17.98
CA MET A 1 -21.18 23.37 -16.98
C MET A 1 -22.08 23.76 -15.81
N GLN A 2 -23.35 23.38 -15.87
CA GLN A 2 -24.41 23.97 -15.06
C GLN A 2 -25.31 22.84 -14.51
N ARG A 3 -24.80 22.04 -13.56
CA ARG A 3 -25.54 20.92 -12.92
C ARG A 3 -25.00 20.57 -11.52
N ILE A 4 -24.91 21.53 -10.58
CA ILE A 4 -24.70 21.23 -9.14
C ILE A 4 -25.43 22.28 -8.27
N ALA A 5 -26.74 22.47 -8.47
CA ALA A 5 -27.53 23.37 -7.62
C ALA A 5 -28.92 22.81 -7.25
N LEU A 6 -29.17 21.52 -7.48
CA LEU A 6 -30.50 20.92 -7.34
C LEU A 6 -30.46 19.58 -6.58
N ILE A 7 -29.75 19.53 -5.45
CA ILE A 7 -29.81 18.37 -4.54
C ILE A 7 -30.16 18.79 -3.10
N LEU A 8 -29.91 20.04 -2.69
CA LEU A 8 -30.17 20.45 -1.30
C LEU A 8 -31.62 20.89 -0.99
N THR A 9 -32.45 21.15 -1.99
CA THR A 9 -33.83 21.62 -1.77
C THR A 9 -34.86 20.48 -1.63
N GLY A 10 -34.47 19.24 -1.96
CA GLY A 10 -35.38 18.09 -1.93
C GLY A 10 -35.44 17.34 -0.59
N ALA A 11 -34.47 17.54 0.31
CA ALA A 11 -34.38 16.76 1.55
C ALA A 11 -35.21 17.33 2.72
N LEU A 12 -35.81 18.52 2.57
CA LEU A 12 -36.55 19.19 3.65
C LEU A 12 -38.08 19.01 3.59
N LEU A 13 -38.60 18.28 2.59
CA LEU A 13 -40.05 18.09 2.40
C LEU A 13 -40.54 16.64 2.60
N ALA A 14 -39.73 15.78 3.22
CA ALA A 14 -40.05 14.36 3.40
C ALA A 14 -40.05 13.88 4.87
N ILE A 15 -40.30 14.78 5.83
CA ILE A 15 -40.59 14.42 7.22
C ILE A 15 -41.97 14.98 7.58
N GLY A 16 -42.99 14.35 7.00
CA GLY A 16 -44.39 14.77 7.14
C GLY A 16 -45.34 13.60 7.00
N ALA A 17 -45.03 12.49 7.68
CA ALA A 17 -45.98 11.38 7.90
C ALA A 17 -45.53 10.59 9.12
N GLN A 18 -45.70 11.16 10.31
CA GLN A 18 -45.63 10.39 11.55
C GLN A 18 -46.96 9.64 11.74
N ALA A 19 -46.83 8.32 11.82
CA ALA A 19 -47.86 7.43 12.32
C ALA A 19 -48.23 7.85 13.75
N ALA A 20 -49.53 8.08 13.98
CA ALA A 20 -50.09 8.29 15.30
C ALA A 20 -50.05 6.97 16.09
N GLY A 21 -48.98 6.78 16.87
CA GLY A 21 -48.94 5.80 17.95
C GLY A 21 -49.44 6.45 19.25
N PRO A 22 -50.28 5.77 20.05
CA PRO A 22 -50.77 6.32 21.32
C PRO A 22 -49.72 6.05 22.39
N GLY A 23 -48.88 7.05 22.70
CA GLY A 23 -47.81 6.87 23.68
C GLY A 23 -47.08 8.15 24.03
N GLY A 24 -47.79 9.09 24.67
CA GLY A 24 -47.38 9.82 25.87
C GLY A 24 -45.94 10.31 26.12
N GLU A 25 -45.08 10.48 25.13
CA GLU A 25 -43.81 11.18 25.29
C GLU A 25 -43.85 12.45 24.45
N ASN A 26 -43.69 13.59 25.13
CA ASN A 26 -43.69 14.92 24.53
C ASN A 26 -42.71 14.94 23.34
N ALA A 27 -43.25 14.85 22.12
CA ALA A 27 -42.47 15.08 20.92
C ALA A 27 -41.80 16.45 21.10
N ILE A 28 -40.47 16.47 21.15
CA ILE A 28 -39.72 17.71 21.29
C ILE A 28 -40.11 18.56 20.08
N ASP A 29 -40.86 19.63 20.34
CA ASP A 29 -41.27 20.56 19.32
C ASP A 29 -40.04 21.38 18.89
N LEU A 30 -39.35 20.86 17.88
CA LEU A 30 -38.18 21.49 17.28
C LEU A 30 -38.55 22.71 16.43
N SER A 31 -39.85 22.99 16.22
CA SER A 31 -40.29 24.17 15.46
C SER A 31 -39.93 25.49 16.14
N ALA A 32 -39.73 25.47 17.46
CA ALA A 32 -39.24 26.61 18.23
C ALA A 32 -37.71 26.85 18.10
N TYR A 33 -36.94 25.83 17.68
CA TYR A 33 -35.47 25.88 17.67
C TYR A 33 -34.86 26.12 16.29
N ALA A 34 -35.63 25.94 15.21
CA ALA A 34 -35.22 26.30 13.86
C ALA A 34 -36.04 27.48 13.34
N THR A 35 -36.03 28.60 14.07
CA THR A 35 -36.62 29.82 13.53
C THR A 35 -35.89 30.20 12.24
N LYS A 36 -36.63 30.74 11.27
CA LYS A 36 -36.08 31.26 10.01
C LYS A 36 -34.89 32.19 10.25
N ASP A 37 -34.95 32.95 11.34
CA ASP A 37 -33.90 33.88 11.76
C ASP A 37 -32.64 33.15 12.25
N ALA A 38 -32.78 32.05 13.01
CA ALA A 38 -31.63 31.24 13.44
C ALA A 38 -30.91 30.58 12.25
N VAL A 39 -31.66 30.08 11.26
CA VAL A 39 -31.07 29.50 10.04
C VAL A 39 -30.37 30.57 9.20
N THR A 40 -30.98 31.75 9.07
CA THR A 40 -30.40 32.90 8.36
C THR A 40 -29.12 33.39 9.04
N ALA A 41 -29.12 33.47 10.37
CA ALA A 41 -27.94 33.83 11.17
C ALA A 41 -26.81 32.79 11.07
N LEU A 42 -27.13 31.51 10.90
CA LEU A 42 -26.12 30.47 10.67
C LEU A 42 -25.53 30.58 9.26
N GLN A 43 -26.38 30.80 8.25
CA GLN A 43 -25.94 30.98 6.86
C GLN A 43 -25.02 32.18 6.67
N SER A 44 -25.26 33.29 7.39
CA SER A 44 -24.38 34.46 7.33
C SER A 44 -23.00 34.24 7.95
N ARG A 45 -22.80 33.14 8.71
CA ARG A 45 -21.52 32.77 9.32
C ARG A 45 -20.73 31.76 8.50
N ILE A 46 -21.32 31.18 7.45
CA ILE A 46 -20.60 30.27 6.56
C ILE A 46 -19.64 31.11 5.71
N PRO A 47 -18.32 30.87 5.78
CA PRO A 47 -17.37 31.56 4.93
C PRO A 47 -17.72 31.31 3.46
N SER A 48 -17.99 32.36 2.70
CA SER A 48 -18.20 32.23 1.26
C SER A 48 -16.85 31.99 0.58
N PHE A 49 -16.83 31.10 -0.42
CA PHE A 49 -15.69 30.98 -1.31
C PHE A 49 -15.36 32.35 -1.94
N ALA A 50 -14.08 32.69 -2.02
CA ALA A 50 -13.64 33.90 -2.70
C ALA A 50 -14.08 33.84 -4.17
N THR A 51 -14.97 34.74 -4.57
CA THR A 51 -15.47 34.85 -5.95
C THR A 51 -14.58 35.72 -6.81
N VAL A 52 -13.66 36.46 -6.19
CA VAL A 52 -12.65 37.25 -6.87
C VAL A 52 -11.41 36.39 -7.05
N MET A 53 -11.10 36.03 -8.30
CA MET A 53 -9.78 35.50 -8.62
C MET A 53 -8.73 36.50 -8.13
N PRO A 54 -7.64 36.06 -7.47
CA PRO A 54 -6.51 36.93 -7.19
C PRO A 54 -6.12 37.63 -8.49
N LYS A 55 -6.02 38.97 -8.47
CA LYS A 55 -5.46 39.68 -9.62
C LYS A 55 -4.10 39.07 -9.90
N ALA A 56 -3.85 38.63 -11.13
CA ALA A 56 -2.50 38.42 -11.60
C ALA A 56 -1.70 39.68 -11.25
N GLU A 57 -0.51 39.54 -10.68
CA GLU A 57 0.33 40.67 -10.30
C GLU A 57 0.54 41.57 -11.53
N ALA A 58 -0.26 42.62 -11.61
CA ALA A 58 -0.27 43.54 -12.73
C ALA A 58 0.79 44.61 -12.45
N GLY A 59 2.02 44.25 -12.75
CA GLY A 59 3.14 45.16 -12.84
C GLY A 59 4.08 44.62 -13.90
N ALA A 60 4.42 45.44 -14.90
CA ALA A 60 5.70 45.24 -15.55
C ALA A 60 6.73 45.23 -14.42
N SER A 61 7.51 44.15 -14.31
CA SER A 61 8.56 44.05 -13.31
C SER A 61 9.41 45.31 -13.42
N ASN A 62 9.31 46.22 -12.45
CA ASN A 62 10.37 47.18 -12.28
C ASN A 62 11.63 46.35 -12.11
N LEU A 63 12.68 46.65 -12.88
CA LEU A 63 14.02 46.09 -12.70
C LEU A 63 14.53 46.57 -11.34
N GLY A 64 13.97 46.02 -10.26
CA GLY A 64 14.61 46.05 -8.97
C GLY A 64 15.87 45.22 -9.11
N THR A 65 17.00 45.79 -8.73
CA THR A 65 18.18 45.03 -8.31
C THR A 65 17.82 44.27 -7.04
N VAL A 66 16.89 43.32 -7.17
CA VAL A 66 16.81 42.21 -6.25
C VAL A 66 18.09 41.45 -6.56
N PRO A 67 18.98 41.21 -5.58
CA PRO A 67 20.01 40.22 -5.76
C PRO A 67 19.28 38.97 -6.23
N GLN A 68 19.48 38.55 -7.48
CA GLN A 68 19.17 37.19 -7.85
C GLN A 68 20.09 36.35 -6.98
N ILE A 69 19.62 36.06 -5.77
CA ILE A 69 20.12 34.91 -5.03
C ILE A 69 19.80 33.79 -6.01
N PRO A 70 20.82 33.18 -6.64
CA PRO A 70 20.59 32.07 -7.56
C PRO A 70 19.67 31.12 -6.81
N TYR A 71 18.55 30.77 -7.44
CA TYR A 71 17.47 29.93 -6.92
C TYR A 71 17.82 29.33 -5.58
N ALA A 72 17.06 29.66 -4.53
CA ALA A 72 17.06 28.83 -3.33
C ALA A 72 16.56 27.44 -3.76
N ASP A 73 17.47 26.65 -4.31
CA ASP A 73 17.43 25.22 -4.51
C ASP A 73 17.39 24.64 -3.10
N HIS A 74 16.29 24.91 -2.40
CA HIS A 74 15.96 24.26 -1.17
C HIS A 74 15.64 22.83 -1.59
N GLN A 75 16.67 22.01 -1.59
CA GLN A 75 16.49 20.59 -1.72
C GLN A 75 15.74 20.15 -0.47
N HIS A 76 14.49 19.72 -0.64
CA HIS A 76 13.80 19.03 0.43
C HIS A 76 14.66 17.82 0.82
N PRO A 77 15.03 17.67 2.11
CA PRO A 77 15.70 16.48 2.56
C PRO A 77 14.88 15.28 2.12
N ARG A 78 15.43 14.44 1.24
CA ARG A 78 14.74 13.23 0.83
C ARG A 78 14.69 12.30 2.03
N LEU A 79 13.53 12.14 2.65
CA LEU A 79 13.36 11.24 3.80
C LEU A 79 13.44 9.75 3.42
N THR A 80 13.52 9.47 2.12
CA THR A 80 13.39 8.13 1.56
C THR A 80 14.54 7.78 0.61
N ALA A 81 15.08 6.57 0.74
CA ALA A 81 15.90 5.94 -0.28
C ALA A 81 15.07 4.87 -1.00
N THR A 82 15.13 4.85 -2.34
CA THR A 82 14.43 3.85 -3.15
C THR A 82 15.44 3.06 -3.95
N ALA A 83 15.30 1.74 -4.00
CA ALA A 83 16.21 0.89 -4.74
C ALA A 83 15.49 -0.31 -5.34
N LYS A 84 16.12 -0.90 -6.35
CA LYS A 84 15.68 -2.15 -6.97
C LYS A 84 16.81 -3.16 -6.88
N GLY A 85 16.46 -4.43 -6.73
CA GLY A 85 17.41 -5.53 -6.65
C GLY A 85 16.86 -6.79 -7.28
N THR A 86 17.72 -7.79 -7.40
CA THR A 86 17.34 -9.15 -7.80
C THR A 86 18.08 -10.10 -6.89
N LEU A 87 17.36 -11.07 -6.31
CA LEU A 87 17.96 -12.07 -5.44
C LEU A 87 18.90 -12.99 -6.23
N ASP A 88 20.07 -13.27 -5.68
CA ASP A 88 21.07 -14.17 -6.26
C ASP A 88 20.71 -15.65 -6.06
N GLY A 89 21.63 -16.56 -6.40
CA GLY A 89 21.43 -18.00 -6.26
C GLY A 89 21.22 -18.49 -4.83
N THR A 90 21.54 -17.67 -3.83
CA THR A 90 21.36 -17.94 -2.40
C THR A 90 20.16 -17.19 -1.81
N GLY A 91 19.34 -16.56 -2.66
CA GLY A 91 18.18 -15.80 -2.21
C GLY A 91 18.54 -14.45 -1.58
N ASN A 92 19.78 -13.95 -1.74
CA ASN A 92 20.24 -12.70 -1.15
C ASN A 92 20.38 -11.58 -2.18
N ALA A 93 20.24 -10.33 -1.74
CA ALA A 93 20.61 -9.16 -2.51
C ALA A 93 21.03 -8.02 -1.58
N THR A 94 22.23 -7.47 -1.78
CA THR A 94 22.68 -6.28 -1.06
C THR A 94 22.25 -5.03 -1.81
N VAL A 95 21.70 -4.07 -1.07
CA VAL A 95 21.24 -2.78 -1.57
C VAL A 95 21.91 -1.68 -0.78
N VAL A 96 22.57 -0.77 -1.51
CA VAL A 96 23.16 0.44 -0.94
C VAL A 96 22.11 1.56 -1.03
N PHE A 97 21.89 2.24 0.09
CA PHE A 97 20.99 3.38 0.13
C PHE A 97 21.65 4.60 -0.51
N THR A 98 20.85 5.42 -1.19
CA THR A 98 21.33 6.69 -1.77
C THR A 98 21.67 7.75 -0.72
N GLN A 99 21.32 7.48 0.54
CA GLN A 99 21.64 8.31 1.68
C GLN A 99 21.95 7.45 2.90
N VAL A 100 22.59 8.07 3.88
CA VAL A 100 22.98 7.43 5.13
C VAL A 100 21.97 7.79 6.22
N PHE A 101 21.59 6.82 7.07
CA PHE A 101 20.68 7.04 8.18
C PHE A 101 21.41 6.94 9.52
N ASP A 102 21.06 7.84 10.44
CA ASP A 102 21.61 7.87 11.81
C ASP A 102 20.98 6.83 12.73
N ALA A 103 19.76 6.41 12.41
CA ALA A 103 18.98 5.38 13.10
C ALA A 103 18.52 4.34 12.08
N GLU A 104 18.12 3.17 12.56
CA GLU A 104 17.63 2.08 11.72
C GLU A 104 16.41 2.55 10.90
N PRO A 105 16.47 2.56 9.57
CA PRO A 105 15.37 3.04 8.75
C PRO A 105 14.27 1.96 8.63
N ALA A 106 13.01 2.38 8.53
CA ALA A 106 11.93 1.47 8.20
C ALA A 106 12.02 1.09 6.72
N VAL A 107 12.15 -0.21 6.42
CA VAL A 107 12.24 -0.73 5.05
C VAL A 107 10.95 -1.44 4.67
N THR A 108 10.44 -1.16 3.47
CA THR A 108 9.30 -1.85 2.88
C THR A 108 9.62 -2.29 1.46
N VAL A 109 9.41 -3.56 1.16
CA VAL A 109 9.46 -4.11 -0.19
C VAL A 109 8.09 -3.88 -0.84
N ILE A 110 8.05 -3.08 -1.91
CA ILE A 110 6.80 -2.56 -2.49
C ILE A 110 6.37 -3.26 -3.78
N SER A 111 7.28 -3.97 -4.44
CA SER A 111 6.95 -4.70 -5.67
C SER A 111 7.86 -5.89 -5.81
N VAL A 112 7.29 -7.03 -6.18
CA VAL A 112 8.04 -8.23 -6.53
C VAL A 112 7.81 -8.53 -8.01
N GLY A 113 8.88 -8.46 -8.80
CA GLY A 113 8.87 -8.90 -10.19
C GLY A 113 8.89 -10.41 -10.26
N ALA A 114 7.77 -11.03 -10.61
CA ALA A 114 7.74 -12.47 -10.88
C ALA A 114 8.47 -12.77 -12.20
N LYS A 115 9.48 -13.62 -12.16
CA LYS A 115 10.29 -13.98 -13.34
C LYS A 115 9.55 -14.90 -14.33
N SER A 116 8.49 -15.60 -13.89
CA SER A 116 7.63 -16.40 -14.77
C SER A 116 6.30 -16.79 -14.10
N ALA A 117 5.32 -17.24 -14.89
CA ALA A 117 4.02 -17.67 -14.40
C ALA A 117 4.14 -18.86 -13.42
N GLY A 118 3.58 -18.69 -12.22
CA GLY A 118 3.51 -19.70 -11.16
C GLY A 118 4.73 -19.76 -10.23
N TRP A 119 5.52 -18.69 -10.15
CA TRP A 119 6.42 -18.50 -9.01
C TRP A 119 5.62 -17.96 -7.83
N ALA A 120 5.75 -18.58 -6.67
CA ALA A 120 5.17 -18.04 -5.43
C ALA A 120 5.85 -16.71 -5.08
N VAL A 121 5.07 -15.78 -4.52
CA VAL A 121 5.62 -14.51 -4.00
C VAL A 121 6.59 -14.86 -2.87
N PRO A 122 7.82 -14.33 -2.87
CA PRO A 122 8.76 -14.56 -1.78
C PRO A 122 8.30 -13.87 -0.50
N ASP A 123 8.57 -14.52 0.62
CA ASP A 123 8.70 -13.87 1.91
C ASP A 123 10.09 -13.24 2.01
N PHE A 124 10.18 -12.05 2.60
CA PHE A 124 11.42 -11.26 2.63
C PHE A 124 11.85 -10.96 4.06
N ASP A 125 13.13 -11.12 4.30
CA ASP A 125 13.82 -10.69 5.51
C ASP A 125 14.89 -9.65 5.15
N VAL A 126 15.15 -8.72 6.07
CA VAL A 126 16.04 -7.57 5.82
C VAL A 126 17.02 -7.43 6.97
N THR A 127 18.30 -7.53 6.65
CA THR A 127 19.40 -7.23 7.59
C THR A 127 20.10 -5.95 7.19
N PHE A 128 20.37 -5.06 8.14
CA PHE A 128 21.00 -3.78 7.85
C PHE A 128 22.52 -3.84 7.71
N VAL A 129 23.05 -2.98 6.85
CA VAL A 129 24.49 -2.77 6.67
C VAL A 129 24.85 -1.42 7.29
N THR A 130 25.85 -1.43 8.18
CA THR A 130 26.36 -0.24 8.87
C THR A 130 27.77 0.12 8.43
N SER A 131 28.07 1.41 8.33
CA SER A 131 29.43 1.92 8.15
C SER A 131 30.27 1.75 9.43
N ALA A 132 31.57 2.01 9.33
CA ALA A 132 32.48 2.04 10.48
C ALA A 132 32.09 3.09 11.55
N GLN A 133 31.33 4.12 11.17
CA GLN A 133 30.80 5.15 12.06
C GLN A 133 29.43 4.78 12.67
N GLY A 134 28.98 3.54 12.50
CA GLY A 134 27.69 3.06 13.02
C GLY A 134 26.47 3.62 12.30
N LYS A 135 26.63 4.11 11.07
CA LYS A 135 25.54 4.68 10.28
C LYS A 135 24.98 3.65 9.30
N PHE A 136 23.68 3.65 9.09
CA PHE A 136 23.02 2.70 8.18
C PHE A 136 23.19 3.15 6.73
N THR A 137 23.92 2.36 5.93
CA THR A 137 24.27 2.70 4.54
C THR A 137 23.59 1.80 3.52
N GLY A 138 22.94 0.73 3.97
CA GLY A 138 22.26 -0.21 3.10
C GLY A 138 21.59 -1.33 3.88
N CYS A 139 21.14 -2.34 3.15
CA CYS A 139 20.60 -3.58 3.71
C CYS A 139 20.88 -4.76 2.79
N THR A 140 20.98 -5.95 3.37
CA THR A 140 20.88 -7.23 2.66
C THR A 140 19.45 -7.72 2.79
N VAL A 141 18.81 -7.93 1.64
CA VAL A 141 17.48 -8.52 1.54
C VAL A 141 17.64 -10.00 1.26
N TYR A 142 17.07 -10.84 2.10
CA TYR A 142 16.95 -12.28 1.88
C TYR A 142 15.51 -12.61 1.50
N GLY A 143 15.31 -13.54 0.57
CA GLY A 143 13.98 -13.96 0.17
C GLY A 143 13.85 -15.47 0.02
N ARG A 144 12.79 -16.03 0.62
CA ARG A 144 12.39 -17.43 0.46
C ARG A 144 11.04 -17.51 -0.21
N ARG A 145 10.78 -18.56 -0.97
CA ARG A 145 9.47 -18.82 -1.57
C ARG A 145 9.02 -20.24 -1.28
N ALA A 146 7.72 -20.47 -1.41
CA ALA A 146 7.20 -21.82 -1.42
C ALA A 146 7.79 -22.60 -2.61
N ARG A 147 8.35 -23.77 -2.32
CA ARG A 147 8.79 -24.72 -3.33
C ARG A 147 7.56 -25.38 -3.96
N ARG A 148 7.63 -25.70 -5.24
CA ARG A 148 6.58 -26.50 -5.90
C ARG A 148 6.65 -27.93 -5.38
N LEU A 149 5.49 -28.55 -5.16
CA LEU A 149 5.44 -29.98 -4.85
C LEU A 149 6.10 -30.76 -6.00
N PRO A 150 6.89 -31.80 -5.69
CA PRO A 150 7.44 -32.68 -6.70
C PRO A 150 6.31 -33.21 -7.61
N PRO A 151 6.50 -33.25 -8.94
CA PRO A 151 5.53 -33.85 -9.85
C PRO A 151 5.27 -35.30 -9.41
N GLN A 152 4.01 -35.62 -9.11
CA GLN A 152 3.64 -36.98 -8.73
C GLN A 152 3.62 -37.87 -9.99
N PRO A 153 4.31 -39.03 -9.99
CA PRO A 153 4.24 -39.98 -11.10
C PRO A 153 2.91 -40.75 -11.01
N LEU A 154 1.80 -40.14 -11.47
CA LEU A 154 0.58 -40.89 -11.69
C LEU A 154 0.70 -41.62 -13.02
N ALA A 155 1.10 -42.90 -12.96
CA ALA A 155 1.10 -43.78 -14.12
C ALA A 155 -0.34 -43.97 -14.61
N ALA A 156 -0.66 -43.37 -15.76
CA ALA A 156 -1.94 -43.54 -16.45
C ALA A 156 -2.03 -44.94 -17.07
N SER A 157 -2.43 -45.95 -16.30
CA SER A 157 -2.77 -47.27 -16.85
C SER A 157 -3.98 -47.84 -16.11
N PRO A 158 -4.97 -48.43 -16.81
CA PRO A 158 -6.13 -49.06 -16.16
C PRO A 158 -5.69 -50.36 -15.46
N LEU A 159 -5.67 -50.37 -14.14
CA LEU A 159 -5.11 -51.48 -13.33
C LEU A 159 -6.18 -52.52 -12.98
N ALA A 160 -5.89 -53.80 -13.25
CA ALA A 160 -6.54 -54.95 -12.63
C ALA A 160 -6.22 -54.99 -11.12
N LEU A 161 -7.05 -55.66 -10.30
CA LEU A 161 -7.04 -55.52 -8.83
C LEU A 161 -5.67 -55.80 -8.15
N THR A 162 -4.88 -56.74 -8.66
CA THR A 162 -3.53 -57.04 -8.15
C THR A 162 -2.49 -56.00 -8.58
N THR A 163 -2.59 -55.50 -9.81
CA THR A 163 -1.81 -54.38 -10.31
C THR A 163 -2.17 -53.08 -9.59
N LEU A 164 -3.42 -52.95 -9.14
CA LEU A 164 -3.92 -51.83 -8.34
C LEU A 164 -3.27 -51.84 -6.95
N LEU A 165 -3.25 -52.97 -6.24
CA LEU A 165 -2.65 -53.03 -4.91
C LEU A 165 -1.14 -52.75 -4.95
N THR A 166 -0.40 -53.37 -5.88
CA THR A 166 1.02 -53.09 -6.06
C THR A 166 1.26 -51.65 -6.49
N GLY A 167 0.44 -51.13 -7.42
CA GLY A 167 0.50 -49.74 -7.84
C GLY A 167 0.22 -48.74 -6.71
N VAL A 168 -0.71 -49.07 -5.81
CA VAL A 168 -1.01 -48.26 -4.61
C VAL A 168 0.15 -48.31 -3.63
N ILE A 169 0.70 -49.47 -3.32
CA ILE A 169 1.82 -49.59 -2.37
C ILE A 169 3.07 -48.90 -2.93
N THR A 170 3.42 -49.13 -4.20
CA THR A 170 4.52 -48.44 -4.87
C THR A 170 4.27 -46.94 -4.95
N GLY A 171 3.05 -46.50 -5.25
CA GLY A 171 2.67 -45.09 -5.28
C GLY A 171 2.76 -44.41 -3.92
N VAL A 172 2.25 -45.03 -2.86
CA VAL A 172 2.32 -44.50 -1.48
C VAL A 172 3.77 -44.43 -1.01
N ASN A 173 4.58 -45.46 -1.27
CA ASN A 173 6.00 -45.44 -0.92
C ASN A 173 6.78 -44.38 -1.72
N ALA A 174 6.43 -44.17 -2.99
CA ALA A 174 7.00 -43.09 -3.80
C ALA A 174 6.61 -41.70 -3.26
N ILE A 175 5.35 -41.51 -2.85
CA ILE A 175 4.88 -40.27 -2.20
C ILE A 175 5.64 -40.04 -0.90
N ALA A 176 5.67 -41.04 -0.02
CA ALA A 176 6.36 -40.97 1.27
C ALA A 176 7.85 -40.65 1.10
N ALA A 177 8.53 -41.32 0.16
CA ALA A 177 9.92 -41.03 -0.17
C ALA A 177 10.10 -39.63 -0.75
N SER A 178 9.18 -39.16 -1.61
CA SER A 178 9.24 -37.82 -2.21
C SER A 178 9.01 -36.67 -1.22
N ILE A 179 8.33 -36.95 -0.10
CA ILE A 179 8.02 -35.97 0.95
C ILE A 179 9.03 -36.06 2.11
N THR A 180 9.68 -37.21 2.32
CA THR A 180 10.70 -37.36 3.35
C THR A 180 11.90 -36.47 3.04
N GLY A 181 12.15 -35.45 3.88
CA GLY A 181 13.21 -34.47 3.67
C GLY A 181 12.84 -33.31 2.73
N TYR A 182 11.57 -33.20 2.34
CA TYR A 182 11.09 -32.07 1.54
C TYR A 182 11.03 -30.79 2.39
N ASP A 183 11.87 -29.81 2.05
CA ASP A 183 11.69 -28.43 2.50
C ASP A 183 10.59 -27.78 1.64
N ALA A 184 9.52 -27.33 2.29
CA ALA A 184 8.41 -26.62 1.64
C ALA A 184 8.82 -25.25 1.10
N THR A 185 10.02 -24.80 1.42
CA THR A 185 10.57 -23.52 1.01
C THR A 185 11.90 -23.67 0.30
N GLU A 186 12.23 -22.68 -0.52
CA GLU A 186 13.52 -22.58 -1.19
C GLU A 186 13.90 -21.12 -1.36
N ASP A 187 15.18 -20.86 -1.62
CA ASP A 187 15.66 -19.52 -1.92
C ASP A 187 14.95 -18.96 -3.17
N ALA A 188 14.48 -17.73 -3.08
CA ALA A 188 13.73 -17.07 -4.15
C ALA A 188 14.65 -16.49 -5.25
N ALA A 189 15.67 -17.26 -5.64
CA ALA A 189 16.69 -16.85 -6.60
C ALA A 189 16.08 -16.30 -7.89
N GLY A 190 16.58 -15.13 -8.32
CA GLY A 190 16.12 -14.42 -9.51
C GLY A 190 14.82 -13.63 -9.34
N ALA A 191 14.20 -13.59 -8.16
CA ALA A 191 13.08 -12.70 -7.90
C ALA A 191 13.57 -11.24 -7.89
N GLY A 192 12.92 -10.39 -8.70
CA GLY A 192 13.17 -8.95 -8.69
C GLY A 192 12.37 -8.28 -7.59
N PHE A 193 12.90 -7.23 -6.98
CA PHE A 193 12.18 -6.45 -5.98
C PHE A 193 12.46 -4.95 -6.08
N SER A 194 11.54 -4.14 -5.57
CA SER A 194 11.78 -2.73 -5.28
C SER A 194 11.54 -2.49 -3.79
N LEU A 195 12.40 -1.66 -3.17
CA LEU A 195 12.31 -1.30 -1.77
C LEU A 195 12.30 0.21 -1.58
N ILE A 196 11.68 0.63 -0.48
CA ILE A 196 11.76 1.98 0.06
C ILE A 196 12.28 1.88 1.49
N ALA A 197 13.34 2.61 1.80
CA ALA A 197 13.82 2.84 3.16
C ALA A 197 13.44 4.26 3.59
N VAL A 198 12.77 4.40 4.73
CA VAL A 198 12.29 5.67 5.28
C VAL A 198 13.01 5.95 6.59
N LYS A 199 13.46 7.19 6.78
CA LYS A 199 14.06 7.62 8.04
C LYS A 199 13.07 7.42 9.20
N ALA A 200 13.47 6.67 10.23
CA ALA A 200 12.71 6.59 11.47
C ALA A 200 12.72 7.95 12.19
N SER A 201 11.55 8.37 12.70
CA SER A 201 11.35 9.62 13.44
C SER A 201 11.88 9.54 14.86
#